data_AF-A0A836FWY2-F1
#
_entry.id   AF-A0A836FWY2-F1
#
_cell.length_a   1.000
_cell.length_b   1.000
_cell.length_c   1.000
_cell.angle_alpha   90.00
_cell.angle_beta   90.00
_cell.angle_gamma   90.00
#
_symmetry.space_group_name_H-M   'P 1'
#
loop_
_entity.id
_entity.type
_entity.pdbx_description
1 polymer ?
#
loop_
_entity_poly.entity_id
_entity_poly.type
_entity_poly.pdbx_seq_one_letter_code
_entity_poly.pdbx_strand_id
1 'polypeptide(L)'
;MFNMKKCPIASVRIHKRLLTRLTLVDILSPGLYFSNVTARCSNNAVYKRFYCHDTIDEKNVTSAELKYHRQKLDKQKLEKCLADPENHKRFQILELEVDVLRHNAERVPQNIEPGEWLWLLNTNVKTKRRKYLEFLWRNEKKLEHEKEKKELKKAEWLTKKQELTEDTGELKYGLLNNSLFLRIYDTTMNHYYNGRLIYNMMFEPKLVFDCGYEDYMTKREIHNCSKQLSFSFAHNRIHVNPLTLYFCNFNKNGLIKQHLHQNIPTLMQDDFPLIITSQSYLDIFPKNQLVYLTPHCRTNLTKYDPNMVYIIGALVDKGNSKPLSLAKAKKEGIQMAKFPIDQYLTWGASSSKSLTLDQSIKILLDLRHTGDWKEALKNVPVRKLKEAREYTIQNKLQKSIFSKQKQIPDSNIQNFTFQSINFDSDVHITYEEQQKINKFARQNAKLEDYKEELRVKQNELKNLEDACDELALMDDDAKIPYFIGEVFIYHFLEKTQSSLEEAKSKKKEEIAKLEGKCADLKIIMSQLKTQLYAKFGTRINLESEESD
;
A
#
# COMPACT_ATOMS: atom_id res chain seq x y z
N MET A 1 -7.39 -42.30 4.33
CA MET A 1 -8.29 -43.01 3.38
C MET A 1 -9.69 -42.46 3.62
N PHE A 2 -10.45 -42.01 2.63
CA PHE A 2 -10.27 -42.16 1.18
C PHE A 2 -9.51 -41.00 0.50
N ASN A 3 -8.79 -41.35 -0.57
CA ASN A 3 -8.26 -40.41 -1.56
C ASN A 3 -9.25 -40.36 -2.73
N MET A 4 -9.54 -39.17 -3.27
CA MET A 4 -9.81 -38.84 -4.68
C MET A 4 -10.75 -37.62 -4.79
N LYS A 5 -10.72 -36.81 -5.86
CA LYS A 5 -9.63 -36.35 -6.76
C LYS A 5 -10.22 -35.14 -7.52
N LYS A 6 -9.35 -34.30 -8.10
CA LYS A 6 -9.65 -33.15 -8.98
C LYS A 6 -11.02 -33.19 -9.71
N CYS A 7 -11.78 -32.10 -9.63
CA CYS A 7 -12.60 -31.64 -10.75
C CYS A 7 -11.88 -30.46 -11.44
N PRO A 8 -11.34 -30.65 -12.66
CA PRO A 8 -10.90 -29.55 -13.51
C PRO A 8 -12.08 -28.98 -14.32
N ILE A 9 -12.20 -27.65 -14.30
CA ILE A 9 -12.52 -26.75 -15.43
C ILE A 9 -13.72 -27.12 -16.35
N ALA A 10 -14.66 -26.19 -16.47
CA ALA A 10 -15.35 -25.91 -17.74
C ALA A 10 -15.83 -24.45 -17.86
N SER A 11 -15.01 -23.56 -18.44
CA SER A 11 -15.51 -22.32 -19.04
C SER A 11 -15.81 -22.57 -20.52
N VAL A 12 -17.07 -22.84 -20.84
CA VAL A 12 -17.51 -23.04 -22.23
C VAL A 12 -17.73 -21.68 -22.89
N ARG A 13 -16.83 -21.28 -23.79
CA ARG A 13 -16.99 -20.10 -24.65
C ARG A 13 -17.39 -20.53 -26.06
N ILE A 14 -18.69 -20.71 -26.29
CA ILE A 14 -19.22 -20.89 -27.66
C ILE A 14 -19.26 -19.52 -28.34
N HIS A 15 -18.20 -19.19 -29.09
CA HIS A 15 -18.37 -18.38 -30.28
C HIS A 15 -18.62 -19.32 -31.46
N LYS A 16 -19.58 -18.97 -32.33
CA LYS A 16 -19.86 -19.72 -33.55
C LYS A 16 -18.59 -19.79 -34.41
N ARG A 17 -18.27 -20.98 -34.92
CA ARG A 17 -17.08 -21.38 -35.71
C ARG A 17 -15.79 -21.60 -34.89
N LEU A 18 -15.66 -22.77 -34.26
CA LEU A 18 -14.82 -23.88 -34.74
C LEU A 18 -15.05 -25.14 -33.88
N LEU A 19 -14.59 -26.31 -34.36
CA LEU A 19 -15.05 -27.63 -33.92
C LEU A 19 -14.60 -28.05 -32.51
N THR A 20 -15.44 -28.83 -31.84
CA THR A 20 -15.18 -29.49 -30.55
C THR A 20 -14.44 -30.81 -30.70
N ARG A 21 -13.80 -31.26 -29.61
CA ARG A 21 -13.88 -32.68 -29.24
C ARG A 21 -14.11 -32.80 -27.73
N LEU A 22 -15.31 -33.25 -27.38
CA LEU A 22 -15.76 -33.57 -26.02
C LEU A 22 -15.55 -35.06 -25.76
N THR A 23 -15.15 -35.42 -24.54
CA THR A 23 -15.55 -36.67 -23.88
C THR A 23 -15.48 -36.48 -22.37
N LEU A 24 -16.63 -36.54 -21.68
CA LEU A 24 -16.79 -37.28 -20.43
C LEU A 24 -18.30 -37.43 -20.13
N VAL A 25 -18.65 -38.58 -19.58
CA VAL A 25 -20.00 -39.15 -19.50
C VAL A 25 -20.56 -39.03 -18.08
N ASP A 26 -21.89 -39.08 -17.99
CA ASP A 26 -22.72 -38.97 -16.79
C ASP A 26 -22.25 -39.76 -15.57
N ILE A 27 -22.19 -39.10 -14.41
CA ILE A 27 -22.58 -39.68 -13.11
C ILE A 27 -23.24 -38.56 -12.28
N LEU A 28 -24.56 -38.64 -12.08
CA LEU A 28 -25.29 -37.89 -11.06
C LEU A 28 -25.70 -38.85 -9.94
N SER A 29 -25.60 -38.41 -8.68
CA SER A 29 -26.27 -39.07 -7.55
C SER A 29 -26.84 -38.02 -6.58
N PRO A 30 -27.89 -38.35 -5.80
CA PRO A 30 -28.80 -37.35 -5.25
C PRO A 30 -28.39 -36.86 -3.85
N GLY A 31 -27.98 -35.60 -3.73
CA GLY A 31 -27.61 -35.01 -2.43
C GLY A 31 -27.29 -33.52 -2.43
N LEU A 32 -27.76 -32.76 -3.44
CA LEU A 32 -27.53 -31.32 -3.53
C LEU A 32 -28.72 -30.54 -2.96
N TYR A 33 -28.49 -29.85 -1.84
CA TYR A 33 -29.38 -28.77 -1.39
C TYR A 33 -29.12 -27.53 -2.26
N PHE A 34 -30.06 -27.20 -3.14
CA PHE A 34 -30.06 -25.96 -3.90
C PHE A 34 -30.80 -24.87 -3.10
N SER A 35 -30.18 -23.72 -2.88
CA SER A 35 -30.88 -22.47 -2.55
C SER A 35 -31.12 -21.67 -3.83
N ASN A 36 -32.30 -21.05 -3.94
CA ASN A 36 -32.87 -20.68 -5.24
C ASN A 36 -32.10 -19.60 -6.00
N VAL A 37 -31.94 -19.86 -7.31
CA VAL A 37 -31.35 -18.97 -8.30
C VAL A 37 -32.46 -18.23 -9.05
N THR A 38 -32.30 -16.93 -9.27
CA THR A 38 -32.92 -16.24 -10.42
C THR A 38 -31.85 -15.59 -11.27
N ALA A 39 -31.67 -16.12 -12.49
CA ALA A 39 -30.77 -15.60 -13.50
C ALA A 39 -31.50 -15.50 -14.84
N ARG A 40 -31.33 -14.37 -15.55
CA ARG A 40 -31.52 -14.30 -17.01
C ARG A 40 -30.40 -13.48 -17.62
N CYS A 41 -29.95 -13.92 -18.80
CA CYS A 41 -28.74 -13.44 -19.45
C CYS A 41 -29.02 -12.34 -20.48
N SER A 42 -28.06 -11.43 -20.70
CA SER A 42 -27.20 -11.52 -21.90
C SER A 42 -26.02 -10.53 -21.86
N ASN A 43 -24.89 -10.97 -22.43
CA ASN A 43 -23.83 -10.18 -23.07
C ASN A 43 -23.02 -9.14 -22.25
N ASN A 44 -22.23 -9.60 -21.26
CA ASN A 44 -20.75 -9.67 -21.40
C ASN A 44 -20.05 -10.14 -20.11
N ALA A 45 -19.51 -11.36 -20.14
CA ALA A 45 -18.49 -11.92 -19.24
C ALA A 45 -18.44 -11.46 -17.76
N VAL A 46 -19.46 -11.82 -16.97
CA VAL A 46 -19.34 -11.79 -15.50
C VAL A 46 -18.53 -13.00 -15.01
N TYR A 47 -17.32 -12.77 -14.51
CA TYR A 47 -16.50 -13.80 -13.87
C TYR A 47 -16.91 -14.00 -12.40
N LYS A 48 -17.96 -14.79 -12.13
CA LYS A 48 -18.25 -15.28 -10.77
C LYS A 48 -17.52 -16.59 -10.50
N ARG A 49 -16.60 -16.58 -9.54
CA ARG A 49 -16.17 -17.81 -8.86
C ARG A 49 -17.24 -18.16 -7.82
N PHE A 50 -17.74 -19.40 -7.84
CA PHE A 50 -18.46 -19.96 -6.71
C PHE A 50 -17.44 -20.66 -5.81
N TYR A 51 -17.39 -20.26 -4.56
CA TYR A 51 -16.67 -20.98 -3.50
C TYR A 51 -17.69 -21.58 -2.54
N CYS A 52 -17.36 -22.72 -1.95
CA CYS A 52 -18.04 -23.16 -0.74
C CYS A 52 -17.66 -22.18 0.37
N HIS A 53 -18.61 -21.40 0.87
CA HIS A 53 -18.35 -20.49 1.98
C HIS A 53 -18.24 -21.27 3.29
N ASP A 54 -17.02 -21.37 3.82
CA ASP A 54 -16.84 -20.96 5.21
C ASP A 54 -16.69 -19.43 5.21
N THR A 55 -17.51 -18.74 5.99
CA THR A 55 -17.41 -17.27 6.13
C THR A 55 -16.24 -16.92 7.04
N ILE A 56 -15.08 -16.63 6.46
CA ILE A 56 -13.94 -16.07 7.20
C ILE A 56 -14.22 -14.59 7.47
N ASP A 57 -14.59 -14.30 8.72
CA ASP A 57 -15.00 -12.96 9.20
C ASP A 57 -13.79 -12.03 9.46
N GLU A 58 -12.78 -12.07 8.59
CA GLU A 58 -11.61 -11.17 8.66
C GLU A 58 -11.95 -9.80 8.07
N LYS A 59 -12.40 -8.89 8.95
CA LYS A 59 -12.62 -7.47 8.65
C LYS A 59 -11.41 -6.87 7.89
N ASN A 60 -11.68 -6.11 6.84
CA ASN A 60 -10.66 -5.37 6.09
C ASN A 60 -9.96 -4.31 6.96
N VAL A 61 -8.88 -4.69 7.65
CA VAL A 61 -8.14 -3.80 8.56
C VAL A 61 -7.29 -2.78 7.79
N THR A 62 -7.53 -1.50 8.04
CA THR A 62 -6.79 -0.40 7.41
C THR A 62 -5.33 -0.34 7.91
N SER A 63 -4.45 0.31 7.13
CA SER A 63 -3.05 0.53 7.53
C SER A 63 -2.88 1.32 8.83
N ALA A 64 -3.85 2.19 9.16
CA ALA A 64 -3.90 2.94 10.41
C ALA A 64 -4.24 2.04 11.61
N GLU A 65 -5.27 1.19 11.49
CA GLU A 65 -5.64 0.22 12.52
C GLU A 65 -4.53 -0.81 12.78
N LEU A 66 -3.86 -1.30 11.73
CA LEU A 66 -2.68 -2.16 11.86
C LEU A 66 -1.55 -1.48 12.64
N LYS A 67 -1.31 -0.17 12.42
CA LYS A 67 -0.33 0.60 13.19
C LYS A 67 -0.76 0.71 14.66
N TYR A 68 -2.03 1.03 14.91
CA TYR A 68 -2.59 1.14 16.27
C TYR A 68 -2.50 -0.20 17.03
N HIS A 69 -2.90 -1.32 16.42
CA HIS A 69 -2.77 -2.65 17.01
C HIS A 69 -1.33 -3.00 17.35
N ARG A 70 -0.37 -2.66 16.49
CA ARG A 70 1.06 -2.84 16.77
C ARG A 70 1.52 -1.98 17.96
N GLN A 71 1.19 -0.70 17.97
CA GLN A 71 1.53 0.21 19.07
C GLN A 71 0.95 -0.27 20.40
N LYS A 72 -0.29 -0.79 20.41
CA LYS A 72 -0.92 -1.40 21.60
C LYS A 72 -0.16 -2.64 22.07
N LEU A 73 0.21 -3.54 21.16
CA LEU A 73 0.97 -4.74 21.48
C LEU A 73 2.40 -4.42 21.98
N ASP A 74 3.06 -3.44 21.38
CA ASP A 74 4.41 -3.03 21.79
C ASP A 74 4.39 -2.24 23.11
N LYS A 75 3.33 -1.48 23.40
CA LYS A 75 3.08 -0.91 24.73
C LYS A 75 2.94 -2.00 25.79
N GLN A 76 2.14 -3.03 25.55
CA GLN A 76 2.01 -4.18 26.46
C GLN A 76 3.34 -4.93 26.68
N LYS A 77 4.19 -5.05 25.65
CA LYS A 77 5.53 -5.64 25.79
C LYS A 77 6.45 -4.75 26.62
N LEU A 78 6.40 -3.43 26.42
CA LEU A 78 7.18 -2.47 27.20
C LEU A 78 6.76 -2.51 28.67
N GLU A 79 5.47 -2.45 28.97
CA GLU A 79 4.91 -2.58 30.33
C GLU A 79 5.36 -3.88 31.01
N LYS A 80 5.29 -5.03 30.32
CA LYS A 80 5.81 -6.31 30.83
C LYS A 80 7.33 -6.29 31.06
N CYS A 81 8.09 -5.59 30.23
CA CYS A 81 9.53 -5.46 30.38
C CYS A 81 9.90 -4.53 31.56
N LEU A 82 9.10 -3.49 31.82
CA LEU A 82 9.29 -2.52 32.90
C LEU A 82 8.76 -3.02 34.26
N ALA A 83 8.00 -4.11 34.29
CA ALA A 83 7.58 -4.77 35.54
C ALA A 83 8.75 -5.38 36.33
N ASP A 84 9.88 -5.64 35.65
CA ASP A 84 11.15 -6.02 36.28
C ASP A 84 11.88 -4.77 36.81
N PRO A 85 12.18 -4.67 38.13
CA PRO A 85 12.88 -3.54 38.72
C PRO A 85 14.24 -3.22 38.11
N GLU A 86 14.98 -4.20 37.58
CA GLU A 86 16.27 -3.95 36.94
C GLU A 86 16.08 -3.22 35.60
N ASN A 87 15.13 -3.70 34.79
CA ASN A 87 14.78 -3.08 33.52
C ASN A 87 14.13 -1.70 33.70
N HIS A 88 13.38 -1.48 34.78
CA HIS A 88 12.86 -0.17 35.14
C HIS A 88 13.98 0.85 35.42
N LYS A 89 14.99 0.48 36.21
CA LYS A 89 16.18 1.34 36.44
C LYS A 89 16.93 1.63 35.13
N ARG A 90 17.12 0.61 34.28
CA ARG A 90 17.73 0.77 32.95
C ARG A 90 16.93 1.72 32.05
N PHE A 91 15.61 1.71 32.15
CA PHE A 91 14.73 2.62 31.41
C PHE A 91 14.88 4.07 31.87
N GLN A 92 14.86 4.35 33.18
CA GLN A 92 15.10 5.69 33.73
C GLN A 92 16.46 6.27 33.27
N ILE A 93 17.51 5.44 33.26
CA ILE A 93 18.84 5.85 32.75
C ILE A 93 18.80 6.19 31.25
N LEU A 94 17.96 5.50 30.46
CA LEU A 94 17.78 5.79 29.04
C LEU A 94 16.94 7.03 28.77
N GLU A 95 15.93 7.33 29.60
CA GLU A 95 15.19 8.59 29.53
C GLU A 95 16.13 9.78 29.81
N LEU A 96 16.91 9.71 30.89
CA LEU A 96 17.95 10.70 31.20
C LEU A 96 19.00 10.83 30.08
N GLU A 97 19.40 9.72 29.44
CA GLU A 97 20.29 9.77 28.27
C GLU A 97 19.66 10.53 27.10
N VAL A 98 18.36 10.31 26.83
CA VAL A 98 17.61 10.99 25.76
C VAL A 98 17.44 12.49 26.06
N ASP A 99 17.15 12.87 27.30
CA ASP A 99 16.96 14.26 27.67
C ASP A 99 18.27 15.05 27.70
N VAL A 100 19.39 14.46 28.12
CA VAL A 100 20.72 15.06 27.95
C VAL A 100 21.04 15.32 26.48
N LEU A 101 20.68 14.40 25.58
CA LEU A 101 20.86 14.61 24.13
C LEU A 101 19.98 15.74 23.59
N ARG A 102 18.75 15.91 24.13
CA ARG A 102 17.86 17.05 23.78
C ARG A 102 18.42 18.38 24.26
N HIS A 103 18.91 18.46 25.51
CA HIS A 103 19.55 19.67 26.04
C HIS A 103 20.80 20.06 25.25
N ASN A 104 21.57 19.09 24.75
CA ASN A 104 22.73 19.32 23.88
C ASN A 104 22.37 19.65 22.42
N ALA A 105 21.09 19.86 22.09
CA ALA A 105 20.57 20.08 20.74
C ALA A 105 20.99 18.99 19.72
N GLU A 106 21.21 17.74 20.18
CA GLU A 106 21.45 16.61 19.28
C GLU A 106 20.17 16.20 18.53
N ARG A 107 20.34 15.42 17.45
CA ARG A 107 19.24 14.96 16.57
C ARG A 107 18.42 13.85 17.25
N VAL A 108 17.47 14.25 18.08
CA VAL A 108 16.58 13.37 18.85
C VAL A 108 15.12 13.68 18.51
N PRO A 109 14.26 12.68 18.26
CA PRO A 109 12.85 12.93 17.94
C PRO A 109 12.07 13.51 19.12
N GLN A 110 10.98 14.23 18.82
CA GLN A 110 10.11 14.77 19.87
C GLN A 110 9.35 13.64 20.58
N ASN A 111 8.78 12.71 19.80
CA ASN A 111 7.96 11.61 20.30
C ASN A 111 8.60 10.25 19.96
N ILE A 112 8.85 9.41 20.96
CA ILE A 112 9.41 8.06 20.82
C ILE A 112 8.31 7.04 21.10
N GLU A 113 7.95 6.21 20.11
CA GLU A 113 6.89 5.20 20.25
C GLU A 113 7.32 4.02 21.16
N PRO A 114 6.39 3.30 21.83
CA PRO A 114 6.74 2.23 22.79
C PRO A 114 7.62 1.09 22.23
N GLY A 115 7.45 0.75 20.94
CA GLY A 115 8.30 -0.24 20.27
C GLY A 115 9.75 0.21 20.10
N GLU A 116 9.98 1.53 19.99
CA GLU A 116 11.31 2.13 19.85
C GLU A 116 12.04 2.17 21.20
N TRP A 117 11.31 2.46 22.28
CA TRP A 117 11.83 2.29 23.65
C TRP A 117 12.26 0.86 23.94
N LEU A 118 11.46 -0.12 23.52
CA LEU A 118 11.83 -1.54 23.64
C LEU A 118 13.09 -1.86 22.82
N TRP A 119 13.30 -1.25 21.65
CA TRP A 119 14.53 -1.42 20.87
C TRP A 119 15.75 -0.77 21.55
N LEU A 120 15.59 0.41 22.15
CA LEU A 120 16.64 1.12 22.87
C LEU A 120 17.09 0.35 24.12
N LEU A 121 16.13 -0.18 24.91
CA LEU A 121 16.38 -1.05 26.07
C LEU A 121 17.19 -2.30 25.70
N ASN A 122 16.86 -2.94 24.58
CA ASN A 122 17.58 -4.11 24.08
C ASN A 122 18.95 -3.77 23.45
N THR A 123 19.29 -2.49 23.26
CA THR A 123 20.51 -2.05 22.59
C THR A 123 21.52 -1.50 23.58
N ASN A 124 22.38 -2.38 24.11
CA ASN A 124 23.37 -2.02 25.14
C ASN A 124 24.43 -0.99 24.67
N VAL A 125 24.68 -0.88 23.36
CA VAL A 125 25.74 -0.01 22.80
C VAL A 125 25.23 1.41 22.55
N LYS A 126 25.72 2.39 23.35
CA LYS A 126 25.39 3.83 23.25
C LYS A 126 25.48 4.40 21.84
N THR A 127 26.54 4.09 21.09
CA THR A 127 26.72 4.59 19.70
C THR A 127 25.69 4.03 18.72
N LYS A 128 25.09 2.86 18.99
CA LYS A 128 23.97 2.32 18.21
C LYS A 128 22.66 3.02 18.58
N ARG A 129 22.40 3.26 19.88
CA ARG A 129 21.23 4.04 20.35
C ARG A 129 21.20 5.45 19.74
N ARG A 130 22.30 6.20 19.82
CA ARG A 130 22.39 7.55 19.24
C ARG A 130 22.15 7.59 17.73
N LYS A 131 22.73 6.65 16.98
CA LYS A 131 22.46 6.51 15.53
C LYS A 131 21.01 6.14 15.22
N TYR A 132 20.32 5.50 16.15
CA TYR A 132 18.90 5.16 15.99
C TYR A 132 17.99 6.35 16.27
N LEU A 133 18.24 7.10 17.34
CA LEU A 133 17.57 8.37 17.62
C LEU A 133 17.73 9.35 16.45
N GLU A 134 18.95 9.49 15.90
CA GLU A 134 19.18 10.32 14.72
C GLU A 134 18.38 9.82 13.50
N PHE A 135 18.25 8.50 13.31
CA PHE A 135 17.41 7.93 12.25
C PHE A 135 15.93 8.24 12.44
N LEU A 136 15.40 8.13 13.67
CA LEU A 136 14.02 8.48 13.99
C LEU A 136 13.75 9.97 13.76
N TRP A 137 14.62 10.86 14.25
CA TRP A 137 14.54 12.31 14.03
C TRP A 137 14.55 12.68 12.54
N ARG A 138 15.41 12.04 11.73
CA ARG A 138 15.43 12.25 10.27
C ARG A 138 14.12 11.83 9.60
N ASN A 139 13.45 10.80 10.11
CA ASN A 139 12.15 10.38 9.59
C ASN A 139 11.04 11.37 10.03
N GLU A 140 11.07 11.85 11.27
CA GLU A 140 10.15 12.87 11.78
C GLU A 140 10.25 14.17 10.96
N LYS A 141 11.45 14.72 10.78
CA LYS A 141 11.67 15.92 9.94
C LYS A 141 11.32 15.71 8.47
N LYS A 142 11.47 14.49 7.93
CA LYS A 142 10.98 14.17 6.58
C LYS A 142 9.44 14.21 6.51
N LEU A 143 8.75 13.73 7.56
CA LEU A 143 7.29 13.74 7.61
C LEU A 143 6.71 15.14 7.85
N GLU A 144 7.36 15.98 8.66
CA GLU A 144 7.03 17.41 8.78
C GLU A 144 7.15 18.12 7.43
N HIS A 145 8.31 18.02 6.77
CA HIS A 145 8.53 18.62 5.46
C HIS A 145 7.56 18.10 4.38
N GLU A 146 7.18 16.81 4.43
CA GLU A 146 6.15 16.26 3.54
C GLU A 146 4.73 16.76 3.84
N LYS A 147 4.43 17.20 5.07
CA LYS A 147 3.15 17.87 5.42
C LYS A 147 3.16 19.32 4.93
N GLU A 148 4.18 20.09 5.30
CA GLU A 148 4.38 21.49 4.88
C GLU A 148 4.26 21.60 3.35
N LYS A 149 4.93 20.70 2.61
CA LYS A 149 4.89 20.65 1.14
C LYS A 149 3.52 20.26 0.57
N LYS A 150 2.70 19.51 1.30
CA LYS A 150 1.31 19.20 0.90
C LYS A 150 0.38 20.35 1.20
N GLU A 151 0.58 21.04 2.33
CA GLU A 151 -0.20 22.21 2.74
C GLU A 151 0.06 23.38 1.79
N LEU A 152 1.32 23.67 1.47
CA LEU A 152 1.71 24.64 0.45
C LEU A 152 1.06 24.33 -0.90
N LYS A 153 1.17 23.08 -1.39
CA LYS A 153 0.51 22.65 -2.63
C LYS A 153 -1.02 22.72 -2.60
N LYS A 154 -1.63 22.50 -1.43
CA LYS A 154 -3.08 22.65 -1.25
C LYS A 154 -3.47 24.13 -1.32
N ALA A 155 -2.70 25.03 -0.73
CA ALA A 155 -2.89 26.46 -0.84
C ALA A 155 -2.72 26.95 -2.29
N GLU A 156 -1.61 26.61 -2.95
CA GLU A 156 -1.37 26.88 -4.38
C GLU A 156 -2.54 26.40 -5.27
N TRP A 157 -3.07 25.20 -5.01
CA TRP A 157 -4.20 24.64 -5.74
C TRP A 157 -5.52 25.36 -5.43
N LEU A 158 -5.75 25.80 -4.19
CA LEU A 158 -6.94 26.57 -3.81
C LEU A 158 -6.96 27.94 -4.48
N THR A 159 -5.84 28.69 -4.46
CA THR A 159 -5.70 29.96 -5.16
C THR A 159 -5.95 29.78 -6.66
N LYS A 160 -5.31 28.78 -7.28
CA LYS A 160 -5.53 28.48 -8.70
C LYS A 160 -6.96 28.04 -9.02
N LYS A 161 -7.66 27.41 -8.07
CA LYS A 161 -9.08 27.06 -8.23
C LYS A 161 -9.96 28.30 -8.23
N GLN A 162 -9.67 29.29 -7.38
CA GLN A 162 -10.39 30.57 -7.34
C GLN A 162 -10.20 31.37 -8.64
N GLU A 163 -8.98 31.39 -9.20
CA GLU A 163 -8.70 31.96 -10.53
C GLU A 163 -9.47 31.25 -11.66
N LEU A 164 -9.72 29.94 -11.54
CA LEU A 164 -10.39 29.14 -12.56
C LEU A 164 -11.93 29.23 -12.53
N THR A 165 -12.52 29.75 -11.46
CA THR A 165 -13.98 29.89 -11.29
C THR A 165 -14.60 31.08 -12.03
N GLU A 166 -13.80 31.92 -12.70
CA GLU A 166 -14.33 32.89 -13.66
C GLU A 166 -14.92 32.16 -14.87
N ASP A 167 -16.26 32.15 -14.97
CA ASP A 167 -16.98 31.60 -16.09
C ASP A 167 -16.90 32.55 -17.29
N THR A 168 -16.07 32.17 -18.27
CA THR A 168 -15.88 32.93 -19.50
C THR A 168 -16.88 32.52 -20.59
N GLY A 169 -17.82 31.60 -20.31
CA GLY A 169 -18.75 31.04 -21.29
C GLY A 169 -18.13 30.11 -22.34
N GLU A 170 -16.80 29.93 -22.31
CA GLU A 170 -16.07 29.09 -23.27
C GLU A 170 -15.97 27.62 -22.80
N LEU A 171 -16.08 26.69 -23.75
CA LEU A 171 -15.99 25.25 -23.49
C LEU A 171 -14.54 24.83 -23.14
N LYS A 172 -14.16 24.96 -21.86
CA LYS A 172 -12.83 24.60 -21.35
C LYS A 172 -12.62 23.07 -21.37
N TYR A 173 -11.67 22.59 -22.17
CA TYR A 173 -11.24 21.18 -22.16
C TYR A 173 -10.16 20.92 -21.09
N GLY A 174 -10.19 19.76 -20.41
CA GLY A 174 -9.15 19.38 -19.45
C GLY A 174 -9.51 18.22 -18.50
N LEU A 175 -8.53 17.74 -17.74
CA LEU A 175 -8.65 16.56 -16.85
C LEU A 175 -9.63 16.72 -15.65
N LEU A 176 -10.15 17.93 -15.45
CA LEU A 176 -11.14 18.31 -14.44
C LEU A 176 -12.33 19.09 -15.04
N ASN A 177 -12.33 19.28 -16.37
CA ASN A 177 -13.36 20.00 -17.12
C ASN A 177 -13.93 19.04 -18.19
N ASN A 178 -14.37 19.57 -19.34
CA ASN A 178 -14.81 18.74 -20.45
C ASN A 178 -13.66 17.89 -21.02
N SER A 179 -13.90 16.60 -21.24
CA SER A 179 -12.92 15.67 -21.81
C SER A 179 -13.63 14.66 -22.70
N LEU A 180 -13.16 14.48 -23.94
CA LEU A 180 -13.63 13.41 -24.83
C LEU A 180 -13.29 12.00 -24.30
N PHE A 181 -12.29 11.90 -23.41
CA PHE A 181 -11.81 10.64 -22.87
C PHE A 181 -12.25 10.45 -21.42
N LEU A 182 -12.82 9.27 -21.16
CA LEU A 182 -13.12 8.79 -19.80
C LEU A 182 -11.85 8.75 -18.96
N ARG A 183 -11.92 9.31 -17.74
CA ARG A 183 -10.81 9.27 -16.79
C ARG A 183 -10.64 7.85 -16.25
N ILE A 184 -9.51 7.23 -16.56
CA ILE A 184 -9.11 5.95 -15.98
C ILE A 184 -8.45 6.23 -14.63
N TYR A 185 -9.02 5.72 -13.54
CA TYR A 185 -8.49 5.91 -12.19
C TYR A 185 -7.46 4.84 -11.83
N ASP A 186 -6.59 5.13 -10.87
CA ASP A 186 -5.63 4.15 -10.35
C ASP A 186 -6.33 2.90 -9.79
N THR A 187 -7.53 3.05 -9.20
CA THR A 187 -8.39 1.94 -8.77
C THR A 187 -8.81 1.05 -9.95
N THR A 188 -9.26 1.65 -11.05
CA THR A 188 -9.61 0.95 -12.30
C THR A 188 -8.41 0.21 -12.88
N MET A 189 -7.24 0.86 -12.96
CA MET A 189 -5.99 0.22 -13.39
C MET A 189 -5.59 -0.92 -12.45
N ASN A 190 -5.73 -0.73 -11.14
CA ASN A 190 -5.42 -1.75 -10.14
C ASN A 190 -6.32 -2.99 -10.30
N HIS A 191 -7.61 -2.79 -10.52
CA HIS A 191 -8.56 -3.87 -10.79
C HIS A 191 -8.21 -4.60 -12.10
N TYR A 192 -7.94 -3.88 -13.18
CA TYR A 192 -7.49 -4.44 -14.45
C TYR A 192 -6.24 -5.32 -14.31
N TYR A 193 -5.19 -4.81 -13.65
CA TYR A 193 -3.96 -5.58 -13.42
C TYR A 193 -4.18 -6.80 -12.54
N ASN A 194 -5.06 -6.72 -11.53
CA ASN A 194 -5.40 -7.87 -10.69
C ASN A 194 -6.18 -8.91 -11.49
N GLY A 195 -7.24 -8.52 -12.21
CA GLY A 195 -8.02 -9.40 -13.08
C GLY A 195 -7.17 -10.13 -14.12
N ARG A 196 -6.20 -9.43 -14.74
CA ARG A 196 -5.20 -10.04 -15.63
C ARG A 196 -4.40 -11.13 -14.93
N LEU A 197 -3.91 -10.89 -13.71
CA LEU A 197 -3.20 -11.93 -12.95
C LEU A 197 -4.12 -13.09 -12.53
N ILE A 198 -5.37 -12.82 -12.11
CA ILE A 198 -6.36 -13.85 -11.74
C ILE A 198 -6.62 -14.81 -12.91
N TYR A 199 -6.73 -14.30 -14.14
CA TYR A 199 -6.82 -15.12 -15.35
C TYR A 199 -5.55 -15.94 -15.57
N ASN A 200 -4.38 -15.29 -15.46
CA ASN A 200 -3.08 -15.93 -15.65
C ASN A 200 -2.83 -17.11 -14.69
N MET A 201 -3.33 -17.06 -13.46
CA MET A 201 -3.21 -18.15 -12.48
C MET A 201 -3.70 -19.51 -12.98
N MET A 202 -4.62 -19.53 -13.96
CA MET A 202 -5.16 -20.77 -14.53
C MET A 202 -4.22 -21.42 -15.55
N PHE A 203 -3.47 -20.63 -16.32
CA PHE A 203 -2.79 -21.09 -17.54
C PHE A 203 -1.27 -20.85 -17.54
N GLU A 204 -0.78 -19.83 -16.83
CA GLU A 204 0.60 -19.38 -16.92
C GLU A 204 1.59 -20.24 -16.10
N PRO A 205 2.87 -20.33 -16.50
CA PRO A 205 3.91 -21.02 -15.74
C PRO A 205 4.02 -20.55 -14.29
N LYS A 206 4.47 -21.45 -13.40
CA LYS A 206 4.48 -21.22 -11.96
C LYS A 206 5.89 -20.86 -11.47
N LEU A 207 5.97 -19.89 -10.56
CA LEU A 207 7.20 -19.45 -9.89
C LEU A 207 6.97 -19.46 -8.38
N VAL A 208 7.82 -20.19 -7.66
CA VAL A 208 7.77 -20.33 -6.21
C VAL A 208 8.80 -19.42 -5.55
N PHE A 209 8.38 -18.68 -4.55
CA PHE A 209 9.26 -18.14 -3.51
C PHE A 209 9.17 -19.04 -2.27
N ASP A 210 10.31 -19.59 -1.86
CA ASP A 210 10.44 -20.41 -0.66
C ASP A 210 10.67 -19.51 0.55
N CYS A 211 9.64 -19.30 1.37
CA CYS A 211 9.67 -18.41 2.53
C CYS A 211 10.18 -19.07 3.83
N GLY A 212 10.64 -20.33 3.76
CA GLY A 212 11.13 -21.10 4.91
C GLY A 212 12.53 -20.71 5.41
N TYR A 213 12.91 -19.43 5.34
CA TYR A 213 14.22 -18.92 5.75
C TYR A 213 14.18 -17.88 6.88
N GLU A 214 13.02 -17.65 7.50
CA GLU A 214 12.84 -16.56 8.47
C GLU A 214 13.83 -16.63 9.65
N ASP A 215 14.05 -17.83 10.20
CA ASP A 215 14.97 -18.07 11.34
C ASP A 215 16.45 -17.81 11.02
N TYR A 216 16.82 -17.77 9.72
CA TYR A 216 18.19 -17.50 9.28
C TYR A 216 18.47 -16.02 9.00
N MET A 217 17.47 -15.14 9.16
CA MET A 217 17.57 -13.72 8.86
C MET A 217 17.41 -12.85 10.11
N THR A 218 18.20 -11.78 10.22
CA THR A 218 17.94 -10.76 11.24
C THR A 218 16.62 -10.03 10.97
N LYS A 219 15.99 -9.41 11.98
CA LYS A 219 14.78 -8.57 11.81
C LYS A 219 14.90 -7.55 10.66
N ARG A 220 16.09 -6.98 10.46
CA ARG A 220 16.38 -6.04 9.36
C ARG A 220 16.45 -6.73 7.99
N GLU A 221 16.96 -7.95 7.91
CA GLU A 221 16.99 -8.75 6.69
C GLU A 221 15.59 -9.27 6.34
N ILE A 222 14.79 -9.71 7.31
CA ILE A 222 13.37 -10.06 7.13
C ILE A 222 12.58 -8.87 6.55
N HIS A 223 12.75 -7.66 7.11
CA HIS A 223 12.13 -6.45 6.58
C HIS A 223 12.59 -6.08 5.14
N ASN A 224 13.83 -6.43 4.77
CA ASN A 224 14.30 -6.27 3.38
C ASN A 224 13.78 -7.38 2.47
N CYS A 225 13.55 -8.58 2.99
CA CYS A 225 13.00 -9.73 2.25
C CYS A 225 11.54 -9.49 1.88
N SER A 226 10.70 -9.10 2.85
CA SER A 226 9.30 -8.73 2.61
C SER A 226 9.15 -7.60 1.58
N LYS A 227 10.02 -6.59 1.62
CA LYS A 227 10.07 -5.54 0.58
C LYS A 227 10.42 -6.10 -0.80
N GLN A 228 11.41 -6.97 -0.92
CA GLN A 228 11.78 -7.60 -2.19
C GLN A 228 10.67 -8.52 -2.74
N LEU A 229 9.96 -9.25 -1.86
CA LEU A 229 8.77 -10.01 -2.24
C LEU A 229 7.62 -9.10 -2.73
N SER A 230 7.39 -7.96 -2.07
CA SER A 230 6.39 -6.97 -2.51
C SER A 230 6.74 -6.38 -3.87
N PHE A 231 8.02 -6.04 -4.10
CA PHE A 231 8.51 -5.60 -5.41
C PHE A 231 8.42 -6.72 -6.45
N SER A 232 8.68 -7.98 -6.08
CA SER A 232 8.55 -9.13 -6.98
C SER A 232 7.12 -9.27 -7.51
N PHE A 233 6.12 -9.18 -6.62
CA PHE A 233 4.72 -9.13 -7.01
C PHE A 233 4.41 -7.93 -7.92
N ALA A 234 4.87 -6.72 -7.56
CA ALA A 234 4.62 -5.51 -8.35
C ALA A 234 5.21 -5.59 -9.77
N HIS A 235 6.43 -6.10 -9.94
CA HIS A 235 7.05 -6.28 -11.26
C HIS A 235 6.31 -7.33 -12.09
N ASN A 236 5.93 -8.47 -11.48
CA ASN A 236 5.12 -9.49 -12.15
C ASN A 236 3.76 -8.95 -12.62
N ARG A 237 3.11 -8.12 -11.79
CA ARG A 237 1.80 -7.54 -12.04
C ARG A 237 1.75 -6.61 -13.25
N ILE A 238 2.81 -5.85 -13.50
CA ILE A 238 2.88 -4.93 -14.64
C ILE A 238 3.44 -5.59 -15.92
N HIS A 239 4.24 -6.65 -15.80
CA HIS A 239 4.91 -7.31 -16.93
C HIS A 239 3.93 -7.78 -18.04
N VAL A 240 4.41 -7.86 -19.29
CA VAL A 240 3.60 -8.24 -20.46
C VAL A 240 3.17 -9.71 -20.37
N ASN A 241 4.06 -10.59 -19.92
CA ASN A 241 3.80 -12.01 -19.69
C ASN A 241 4.05 -12.38 -18.22
N PRO A 242 3.08 -12.18 -17.31
CA PRO A 242 3.21 -12.53 -15.91
C PRO A 242 3.36 -14.04 -15.67
N LEU A 243 3.85 -14.39 -14.47
CA LEU A 243 3.93 -15.73 -13.93
C LEU A 243 2.90 -15.92 -12.82
N THR A 244 2.50 -17.17 -12.58
CA THR A 244 1.69 -17.53 -11.41
C THR A 244 2.60 -17.63 -10.18
N LEU A 245 2.44 -16.73 -9.23
CA LEU A 245 3.31 -16.67 -8.05
C LEU A 245 2.77 -17.50 -6.88
N TYR A 246 3.68 -18.24 -6.24
CA TYR A 246 3.44 -19.02 -5.03
C TYR A 246 4.43 -18.59 -3.94
N PHE A 247 3.95 -18.26 -2.75
CA PHE A 247 4.76 -18.13 -1.53
C PHE A 247 4.55 -19.39 -0.68
N CYS A 248 5.48 -20.34 -0.77
CA CYS A 248 5.45 -21.62 -0.06
C CYS A 248 6.27 -21.59 1.23
N ASN A 249 6.09 -22.57 2.11
CA ASN A 249 6.68 -22.59 3.46
C ASN A 249 6.40 -21.29 4.25
N PHE A 250 5.24 -20.66 4.02
CA PHE A 250 4.93 -19.34 4.53
C PHE A 250 4.42 -19.40 5.99
N ASN A 251 5.17 -18.81 6.91
CA ASN A 251 4.76 -18.67 8.30
C ASN A 251 3.68 -17.57 8.43
N LYS A 252 2.41 -17.99 8.60
CA LYS A 252 1.26 -17.07 8.77
C LYS A 252 1.37 -16.16 10.00
N ASN A 253 2.15 -16.56 11.01
CA ASN A 253 2.39 -15.80 12.24
C ASN A 253 3.75 -15.08 12.26
N GLY A 254 4.55 -15.25 11.20
CA GLY A 254 5.91 -14.72 11.08
C GLY A 254 5.99 -13.21 10.83
N LEU A 255 7.18 -12.67 11.05
CA LEU A 255 7.55 -11.29 10.73
C LEU A 255 7.48 -11.01 9.21
N ILE A 256 7.68 -12.03 8.36
CA ILE A 256 7.46 -11.88 6.91
C ILE A 256 6.01 -11.49 6.62
N LYS A 257 5.02 -12.20 7.21
CA LYS A 257 3.58 -11.87 7.09
C LYS A 257 3.27 -10.47 7.60
N GLN A 258 3.78 -10.13 8.79
CA GLN A 258 3.55 -8.82 9.40
C GLN A 258 4.07 -7.65 8.55
N HIS A 259 5.23 -7.80 7.90
CA HIS A 259 5.77 -6.73 7.04
C HIS A 259 5.15 -6.72 5.65
N LEU A 260 4.82 -7.88 5.07
CA LEU A 260 4.13 -7.92 3.78
C LEU A 260 2.74 -7.28 3.86
N HIS A 261 1.98 -7.54 4.92
CA HIS A 261 0.67 -6.94 5.16
C HIS A 261 0.72 -5.41 5.37
N GLN A 262 1.88 -4.85 5.74
CA GLN A 262 2.08 -3.40 5.76
C GLN A 262 2.36 -2.82 4.38
N ASN A 263 3.08 -3.57 3.53
CA ASN A 263 3.41 -3.14 2.17
C ASN A 263 2.21 -3.32 1.22
N ILE A 264 1.39 -4.34 1.46
CA ILE A 264 0.23 -4.75 0.66
C ILE A 264 -0.88 -5.17 1.65
N PRO A 265 -1.80 -4.27 2.05
CA PRO A 265 -2.87 -4.60 3.00
C PRO A 265 -3.84 -5.67 2.49
N THR A 266 -4.09 -5.72 1.19
CA THR A 266 -5.00 -6.66 0.52
C THR A 266 -4.43 -8.07 0.32
N LEU A 267 -3.18 -8.32 0.75
CA LEU A 267 -2.43 -9.55 0.50
C LEU A 267 -3.14 -10.85 0.94
N MET A 268 -3.96 -10.78 1.99
CA MET A 268 -4.63 -11.93 2.59
C MET A 268 -6.06 -12.15 2.05
N GLN A 269 -6.56 -11.31 1.15
CA GLN A 269 -7.90 -11.44 0.57
C GLN A 269 -7.95 -12.60 -0.44
N ASP A 270 -9.06 -13.33 -0.51
CA ASP A 270 -9.23 -14.52 -1.38
C ASP A 270 -9.21 -14.21 -2.89
N ASP A 271 -9.42 -12.95 -3.27
CA ASP A 271 -9.31 -12.45 -4.64
C ASP A 271 -7.90 -11.92 -4.98
N PHE A 272 -6.99 -11.87 -4.00
CA PHE A 272 -5.64 -11.37 -4.21
C PHE A 272 -4.83 -12.33 -5.11
N PRO A 273 -4.21 -11.84 -6.21
CA PRO A 273 -3.64 -12.71 -7.24
C PRO A 273 -2.23 -13.23 -6.92
N LEU A 274 -2.08 -13.90 -5.77
CA LEU A 274 -0.85 -14.52 -5.28
C LEU A 274 -1.23 -15.68 -4.35
N ILE A 275 -0.67 -16.88 -4.57
CA ILE A 275 -0.99 -18.03 -3.73
C ILE A 275 -0.04 -18.07 -2.54
N ILE A 276 -0.57 -17.88 -1.33
CA ILE A 276 0.20 -17.92 -0.09
C ILE A 276 -0.16 -19.19 0.68
N THR A 277 0.84 -20.02 1.00
CA THR A 277 0.61 -21.31 1.65
C THR A 277 1.74 -21.69 2.60
N SER A 278 1.37 -22.29 3.73
CA SER A 278 2.32 -22.85 4.71
C SER A 278 2.86 -24.21 4.29
N GLN A 279 2.27 -24.86 3.28
CA GLN A 279 2.73 -26.14 2.72
C GLN A 279 4.06 -25.98 1.98
N SER A 280 4.80 -27.09 1.83
CA SER A 280 6.00 -27.14 1.00
C SER A 280 5.63 -27.16 -0.48
N TYR A 281 6.51 -26.62 -1.32
CA TYR A 281 6.42 -26.81 -2.77
C TYR A 281 6.53 -28.29 -3.18
N LEU A 282 7.12 -29.14 -2.33
CA LEU A 282 7.17 -30.60 -2.53
C LEU A 282 5.79 -31.27 -2.41
N ASP A 283 4.88 -30.68 -1.62
CA ASP A 283 3.53 -31.22 -1.42
C ASP A 283 2.58 -30.81 -2.57
N ILE A 284 2.89 -29.69 -3.22
CA ILE A 284 2.04 -29.02 -4.23
C ILE A 284 2.45 -29.42 -5.65
N PHE A 285 3.76 -29.56 -5.91
CA PHE A 285 4.31 -29.76 -7.26
C PHE A 285 5.11 -31.07 -7.33
N PRO A 286 5.04 -31.80 -8.47
CA PRO A 286 5.78 -33.04 -8.61
C PRO A 286 7.29 -32.74 -8.71
N LYS A 287 8.07 -33.46 -7.90
CA LYS A 287 9.50 -33.20 -7.69
C LYS A 287 10.35 -33.14 -8.97
N ASN A 288 9.99 -33.89 -10.00
CA ASN A 288 10.67 -33.91 -11.31
C ASN A 288 10.45 -32.64 -12.16
N GLN A 289 9.50 -31.77 -11.79
CA GLN A 289 9.27 -30.48 -12.43
C GLN A 289 9.90 -29.30 -11.67
N LEU A 290 10.55 -29.55 -10.52
CA LEU A 290 11.09 -28.49 -9.66
C LEU A 290 12.55 -28.15 -10.01
N VAL A 291 12.84 -26.87 -10.23
CA VAL A 291 14.20 -26.35 -10.45
C VAL A 291 14.52 -25.25 -9.43
N TYR A 292 15.38 -25.56 -8.47
CA TYR A 292 15.81 -24.61 -7.43
C TYR A 292 16.92 -23.70 -7.94
N LEU A 293 16.64 -22.39 -7.99
CA LEU A 293 17.61 -21.36 -8.38
C LEU A 293 18.42 -20.90 -7.16
N THR A 294 19.73 -21.13 -7.19
CA THR A 294 20.64 -20.77 -6.10
C THR A 294 21.99 -20.29 -6.64
N PRO A 295 22.53 -19.14 -6.16
CA PRO A 295 23.76 -18.56 -6.72
C PRO A 295 25.01 -19.43 -6.48
N HIS A 296 24.96 -20.36 -5.52
CA HIS A 296 26.05 -21.28 -5.20
C HIS A 296 26.04 -22.57 -6.06
N CYS A 297 25.10 -22.71 -7.01
CA CYS A 297 25.10 -23.84 -7.92
C CYS A 297 26.30 -23.78 -8.90
N ARG A 298 26.81 -24.94 -9.32
CA ARG A 298 27.79 -25.04 -10.40
C ARG A 298 27.14 -24.98 -11.79
N THR A 299 25.95 -25.58 -11.92
CA THR A 299 25.22 -25.70 -13.19
C THR A 299 24.53 -24.38 -13.56
N ASN A 300 24.81 -23.87 -14.75
CA ASN A 300 24.10 -22.72 -15.32
C ASN A 300 22.74 -23.15 -15.88
N LEU A 301 21.71 -22.33 -15.68
CA LEU A 301 20.47 -22.40 -16.43
C LEU A 301 20.77 -21.92 -17.86
N THR A 302 20.67 -22.80 -18.85
CA THR A 302 20.96 -22.47 -20.26
C THR A 302 19.75 -21.92 -20.98
N LYS A 303 18.58 -22.51 -20.77
CA LYS A 303 17.30 -22.12 -21.39
C LYS A 303 16.17 -22.15 -20.35
N TYR A 304 15.19 -21.28 -20.52
CA TYR A 304 13.93 -21.33 -19.76
C TYR A 304 12.99 -22.40 -20.32
N ASP A 305 12.42 -23.24 -19.46
CA ASP A 305 11.41 -24.24 -19.80
C ASP A 305 10.07 -23.88 -19.11
N PRO A 306 9.01 -23.54 -19.88
CA PRO A 306 7.68 -23.23 -19.33
C PRO A 306 7.02 -24.36 -18.55
N ASN A 307 7.46 -25.62 -18.72
CA ASN A 307 6.92 -26.78 -18.02
C ASN A 307 7.54 -27.00 -16.64
N MET A 308 8.66 -26.32 -16.35
CA MET A 308 9.36 -26.39 -15.07
C MET A 308 8.85 -25.32 -14.10
N VAL A 309 8.77 -25.69 -12.83
CA VAL A 309 8.46 -24.80 -11.71
C VAL A 309 9.77 -24.35 -11.08
N TYR A 310 10.13 -23.09 -11.33
CA TYR A 310 11.33 -22.51 -10.75
C TYR A 310 11.08 -22.10 -9.29
N ILE A 311 12.07 -22.32 -8.42
CA ILE A 311 12.02 -21.95 -6.99
C ILE A 311 13.13 -20.93 -6.71
N ILE A 312 12.78 -19.81 -6.08
CA ILE A 312 13.71 -18.80 -5.56
C ILE A 312 13.61 -18.81 -4.03
N GLY A 313 14.74 -18.97 -3.33
CA GLY A 313 14.76 -18.84 -1.87
C GLY A 313 14.52 -17.41 -1.42
N ALA A 314 13.47 -17.15 -0.63
CA ALA A 314 13.17 -15.83 -0.07
C ALA A 314 14.09 -15.52 1.13
N LEU A 315 15.37 -15.32 0.82
CA LEU A 315 16.47 -15.11 1.76
C LEU A 315 17.21 -13.81 1.43
N VAL A 316 17.61 -13.06 2.46
CA VAL A 316 18.45 -11.87 2.34
C VAL A 316 19.60 -11.97 3.33
N ASP A 317 20.79 -12.24 2.84
CA ASP A 317 21.95 -12.73 3.59
C ASP A 317 23.14 -11.75 3.53
N LYS A 318 22.89 -10.45 3.68
CA LYS A 318 23.90 -9.39 3.47
C LYS A 318 25.10 -9.48 4.41
N GLY A 319 24.93 -10.07 5.60
CA GLY A 319 26.01 -10.21 6.58
C GLY A 319 26.86 -11.48 6.44
N ASN A 320 26.25 -12.63 6.12
CA ASN A 320 26.92 -13.93 6.11
C ASN A 320 26.27 -14.86 5.08
N SER A 321 26.81 -14.88 3.86
CA SER A 321 26.26 -15.64 2.74
C SER A 321 26.65 -17.12 2.82
N LYS A 322 25.92 -17.86 3.66
CA LYS A 322 26.00 -19.33 3.74
C LYS A 322 25.15 -19.95 2.62
N PRO A 323 25.56 -21.09 2.02
CA PRO A 323 24.86 -21.73 0.90
C PRO A 323 23.60 -22.50 1.34
N LEU A 324 22.71 -21.86 2.11
CA LEU A 324 21.51 -22.46 2.73
C LEU A 324 20.55 -23.06 1.69
N SER A 325 20.26 -22.31 0.62
CA SER A 325 19.36 -22.76 -0.44
C SER A 325 19.92 -23.92 -1.26
N LEU A 326 21.24 -23.94 -1.49
CA LEU A 326 21.92 -25.08 -2.13
C LEU A 326 21.88 -26.32 -1.21
N ALA A 327 22.11 -26.15 0.09
CA ALA A 327 22.07 -27.25 1.06
C ALA A 327 20.66 -27.84 1.18
N LYS A 328 19.62 -27.00 1.23
CA LYS A 328 18.21 -27.40 1.25
C LYS A 328 17.82 -28.19 0.00
N ALA A 329 18.05 -27.62 -1.19
CA ALA A 329 17.73 -28.28 -2.45
C ALA A 329 18.48 -29.60 -2.67
N LYS A 330 19.75 -29.70 -2.20
CA LYS A 330 20.50 -30.97 -2.17
C LYS A 330 19.86 -32.01 -1.24
N LYS A 331 19.51 -31.63 -0.01
CA LYS A 331 18.88 -32.53 0.97
C LYS A 331 17.54 -33.07 0.45
N GLU A 332 16.78 -32.21 -0.23
CA GLU A 332 15.48 -32.56 -0.82
C GLU A 332 15.64 -33.30 -2.16
N GLY A 333 16.84 -33.31 -2.76
CA GLY A 333 17.15 -33.99 -4.03
C GLY A 333 16.46 -33.36 -5.25
N ILE A 334 16.36 -32.03 -5.28
CA ILE A 334 15.72 -31.25 -6.35
C ILE A 334 16.79 -30.83 -7.38
N GLN A 335 16.42 -30.68 -8.66
CA GLN A 335 17.32 -30.12 -9.67
C GLN A 335 17.71 -28.68 -9.29
N MET A 336 18.98 -28.32 -9.42
CA MET A 336 19.48 -26.99 -9.07
C MET A 336 20.15 -26.32 -10.27
N ALA A 337 20.00 -25.00 -10.37
CA ALA A 337 20.73 -24.18 -11.33
C ALA A 337 21.07 -22.80 -10.76
N LYS A 338 22.01 -22.09 -11.39
CA LYS A 338 22.22 -20.64 -11.23
C LYS A 338 22.00 -19.91 -12.55
N PHE A 339 21.73 -18.61 -12.49
CA PHE A 339 21.75 -17.77 -13.68
C PHE A 339 23.18 -17.70 -14.27
N PRO A 340 23.35 -17.72 -15.61
CA PRO A 340 24.65 -17.68 -16.29
C PRO A 340 25.33 -16.31 -16.27
N ILE A 341 25.14 -15.53 -15.20
CA ILE A 341 25.61 -14.13 -15.07
C ILE A 341 27.11 -13.92 -15.27
N ASP A 342 27.91 -14.97 -15.08
CA ASP A 342 29.36 -14.96 -15.31
C ASP A 342 29.73 -15.01 -16.80
N GLN A 343 28.83 -15.48 -17.68
CA GLN A 343 29.06 -15.64 -19.12
C GLN A 343 28.72 -14.36 -19.91
N TYR A 344 27.82 -13.53 -19.39
CA TYR A 344 27.28 -12.36 -20.11
C TYR A 344 27.69 -11.01 -19.51
N LEU A 345 28.15 -10.95 -18.26
CA LEU A 345 28.44 -9.69 -17.55
C LEU A 345 29.84 -9.66 -16.95
N THR A 346 30.59 -8.59 -17.23
CA THR A 346 31.88 -8.33 -16.60
C THR A 346 31.69 -7.65 -15.24
N TRP A 347 31.94 -8.41 -14.17
CA TRP A 347 31.73 -7.97 -12.79
C TRP A 347 32.81 -7.02 -12.30
N GLY A 348 32.41 -5.93 -11.62
CA GLY A 348 33.36 -5.02 -10.99
C GLY A 348 33.91 -5.57 -9.67
N ALA A 349 35.16 -5.21 -9.35
CA ALA A 349 35.84 -5.65 -8.15
C ALA A 349 34.97 -5.47 -6.88
N SER A 350 34.97 -6.50 -6.02
CA SER A 350 34.19 -6.55 -4.78
C SER A 350 32.67 -6.32 -4.95
N SER A 351 32.10 -6.68 -6.10
CA SER A 351 30.64 -6.68 -6.32
C SER A 351 30.05 -8.06 -6.10
N SER A 352 29.05 -8.16 -5.21
CA SER A 352 28.36 -9.43 -4.94
C SER A 352 27.51 -9.88 -6.13
N LYS A 353 27.75 -11.13 -6.55
CA LYS A 353 27.06 -11.83 -7.62
C LYS A 353 25.66 -12.34 -7.21
N SER A 354 25.35 -12.38 -5.92
CA SER A 354 24.00 -12.68 -5.44
C SER A 354 23.03 -11.57 -5.87
N LEU A 355 21.95 -11.95 -6.53
CA LEU A 355 20.86 -11.06 -6.96
C LEU A 355 19.76 -11.03 -5.91
N THR A 356 18.97 -9.96 -5.88
CA THR A 356 17.79 -9.86 -5.00
C THR A 356 16.61 -10.65 -5.57
N LEU A 357 15.58 -10.88 -4.75
CA LEU A 357 14.38 -11.62 -5.18
C LEU A 357 13.69 -10.93 -6.37
N ASP A 358 13.58 -9.59 -6.28
CA ASP A 358 12.98 -8.74 -7.31
C ASP A 358 13.81 -8.65 -8.60
N GLN A 359 15.14 -8.76 -8.52
CA GLN A 359 16.01 -8.87 -9.70
C GLN A 359 15.87 -10.25 -10.36
N SER A 360 15.77 -11.30 -9.54
CA SER A 360 15.70 -12.68 -10.00
C SER A 360 14.41 -12.97 -10.76
N ILE A 361 13.26 -12.45 -10.29
CA ILE A 361 11.99 -12.56 -11.02
C ILE A 361 11.98 -11.73 -12.31
N LYS A 362 12.55 -10.51 -12.33
CA LYS A 362 12.65 -9.73 -13.58
C LYS A 362 13.42 -10.48 -14.66
N ILE A 363 14.57 -11.06 -14.28
CA ILE A 363 15.37 -11.89 -15.19
C ILE A 363 14.53 -13.06 -15.72
N LEU A 364 13.75 -13.76 -14.88
CA LEU A 364 12.88 -14.84 -15.35
C LEU A 364 11.72 -14.37 -16.24
N LEU A 365 11.12 -13.21 -15.95
CA LEU A 365 10.04 -12.62 -16.73
C LEU A 365 10.52 -12.23 -18.14
N ASP A 366 11.63 -11.50 -18.21
CA ASP A 366 12.19 -11.02 -19.47
C ASP A 366 12.80 -12.17 -20.28
N LEU A 367 13.46 -13.14 -19.62
CA LEU A 367 13.95 -14.37 -20.27
C LEU A 367 12.79 -15.21 -20.83
N ARG A 368 11.65 -15.28 -20.12
CA ARG A 368 10.45 -15.94 -20.63
C ARG A 368 9.88 -15.20 -21.85
N HIS A 369 9.84 -13.88 -21.82
CA HIS A 369 9.25 -13.05 -22.88
C HIS A 369 10.10 -13.05 -24.16
N THR A 370 11.43 -12.96 -24.01
CA THR A 370 12.36 -12.73 -25.13
C THR A 370 13.17 -13.96 -25.53
N GLY A 371 13.37 -14.91 -24.62
CA GLY A 371 14.30 -16.03 -24.80
C GLY A 371 15.78 -15.65 -24.73
N ASP A 372 16.13 -14.36 -24.56
CA ASP A 372 17.53 -13.88 -24.58
C ASP A 372 18.04 -13.51 -23.18
N TRP A 373 19.20 -14.06 -22.83
CA TRP A 373 19.93 -13.73 -21.63
C TRP A 373 20.49 -12.30 -21.63
N LYS A 374 20.87 -11.75 -22.80
CA LYS A 374 21.40 -10.37 -22.85
C LYS A 374 20.34 -9.36 -22.46
N GLU A 375 19.12 -9.52 -22.98
CA GLU A 375 17.98 -8.67 -22.60
C GLU A 375 17.62 -8.85 -21.13
N ALA A 376 17.39 -10.10 -20.70
CA ALA A 376 17.01 -10.41 -19.32
C ALA A 376 18.01 -9.88 -18.28
N LEU A 377 19.31 -9.92 -18.59
CA LEU A 377 20.38 -9.49 -17.67
C LEU A 377 20.59 -7.97 -17.62
N LYS A 378 19.92 -7.16 -18.46
CA LYS A 378 19.84 -5.69 -18.27
C LYS A 378 19.23 -5.31 -16.91
N ASN A 379 18.45 -6.20 -16.30
CA ASN A 379 17.91 -6.04 -14.95
C ASN A 379 18.96 -6.10 -13.84
N VAL A 380 20.20 -6.52 -14.12
CA VAL A 380 21.29 -6.50 -13.15
C VAL A 380 21.78 -5.05 -12.97
N PRO A 381 21.81 -4.50 -11.74
CA PRO A 381 22.16 -3.10 -11.53
C PRO A 381 23.56 -2.73 -12.07
N VAL A 382 23.62 -1.82 -13.04
CA VAL A 382 24.85 -1.38 -13.75
C VAL A 382 26.01 -1.05 -12.80
N ARG A 383 25.74 -0.47 -11.62
CA ARG A 383 26.73 -0.20 -10.54
C ARG A 383 27.46 -1.43 -9.96
N LYS A 384 27.06 -2.67 -10.32
CA LYS A 384 27.76 -3.92 -9.98
C LYS A 384 28.77 -4.33 -11.07
N LEU A 385 28.66 -3.78 -12.28
CA LEU A 385 29.52 -4.07 -13.42
C LEU A 385 30.86 -3.33 -13.32
N LYS A 386 31.84 -3.80 -14.09
CA LYS A 386 33.23 -3.31 -14.04
C LYS A 386 33.35 -1.83 -14.40
N GLU A 387 32.87 -1.44 -15.57
CA GLU A 387 32.97 -0.07 -16.11
C GLU A 387 32.42 0.99 -15.13
N ALA A 388 31.21 0.79 -14.62
CA ALA A 388 30.58 1.72 -13.67
C ALA A 388 31.33 1.81 -12.33
N ARG A 389 32.01 0.74 -11.90
CA ARG A 389 32.86 0.75 -10.70
C ARG A 389 34.15 1.51 -10.95
N GLU A 390 34.81 1.27 -12.09
CA GLU A 390 36.04 1.95 -12.49
C GLU A 390 35.81 3.46 -12.64
N TYR A 391 34.75 3.87 -13.34
CA TYR A 391 34.30 5.27 -13.42
C TYR A 391 34.04 5.89 -12.04
N THR A 392 33.39 5.15 -11.12
CA THR A 392 33.16 5.63 -9.75
C THR A 392 34.46 5.81 -8.96
N ILE A 393 35.45 4.95 -9.18
CA ILE A 393 36.77 5.03 -8.54
C ILE A 393 37.57 6.21 -9.10
N GLN A 394 37.62 6.37 -10.42
CA GLN A 394 38.27 7.50 -11.10
C GLN A 394 37.71 8.84 -10.62
N ASN A 395 36.37 8.99 -10.57
CA ASN A 395 35.71 10.19 -10.06
C ASN A 395 36.05 10.49 -8.59
N LYS A 396 36.24 9.48 -7.74
CA LYS A 396 36.68 9.67 -6.35
C LYS A 396 38.13 10.10 -6.26
N LEU A 397 39.01 9.49 -7.06
CA LEU A 397 40.42 9.86 -7.13
C LEU A 397 40.58 11.31 -7.59
N GLN A 398 39.95 11.70 -8.70
CA GLN A 398 39.94 13.10 -9.17
C GLN A 398 39.45 14.06 -8.09
N LYS A 399 38.30 13.81 -7.45
CA LYS A 399 37.79 14.65 -6.37
C LYS A 399 38.78 14.78 -5.20
N SER A 400 39.48 13.70 -4.83
CA SER A 400 40.48 13.72 -3.76
C SER A 400 41.75 14.52 -4.12
N ILE A 401 42.13 14.54 -5.40
CA ILE A 401 43.26 15.33 -5.93
C ILE A 401 42.89 16.82 -5.92
N PHE A 402 41.72 17.18 -6.49
CA PHE A 402 41.24 18.56 -6.50
C PHE A 402 40.98 19.12 -5.09
N SER A 403 40.52 18.30 -4.13
CA SER A 403 40.36 18.76 -2.74
C SER A 403 41.68 19.07 -2.04
N LYS A 404 42.79 18.43 -2.43
CA LYS A 404 44.13 18.71 -1.87
C LYS A 404 44.76 19.99 -2.42
N GLN A 405 44.34 20.45 -3.61
CA GLN A 405 44.84 21.68 -4.23
C GLN A 405 44.14 22.96 -3.71
N LYS A 406 43.17 22.85 -2.80
CA LYS A 406 42.26 23.96 -2.45
C LYS A 406 42.43 24.53 -1.03
N GLN A 407 43.67 24.52 -0.55
CA GLN A 407 44.17 25.12 0.70
C GLN A 407 45.52 25.76 0.34
N ILE A 408 45.90 26.98 0.74
CA ILE A 408 45.37 28.05 1.62
C ILE A 408 45.98 29.37 1.05
N PRO A 409 45.44 30.61 1.19
CA PRO A 409 44.73 31.16 2.36
C PRO A 409 43.47 32.06 2.12
N ASP A 410 42.75 32.26 3.23
CA ASP A 410 42.02 33.44 3.72
C ASP A 410 41.56 34.57 2.77
N SER A 411 40.23 34.78 2.73
CA SER A 411 39.64 36.11 2.53
C SER A 411 38.19 36.21 3.07
N ASN A 412 37.99 37.06 4.07
CA ASN A 412 36.79 37.84 4.39
C ASN A 412 35.39 37.22 4.15
N ILE A 413 34.78 36.72 5.23
CA ILE A 413 33.32 36.57 5.32
C ILE A 413 32.71 37.96 5.57
N GLN A 414 31.92 38.46 4.62
CA GLN A 414 31.12 39.68 4.82
C GLN A 414 29.93 39.38 5.74
N ASN A 415 29.73 40.22 6.76
CA ASN A 415 28.56 40.15 7.64
C ASN A 415 27.32 40.63 6.87
N PHE A 416 26.27 39.79 6.81
CA PHE A 416 24.94 40.19 6.38
C PHE A 416 24.09 40.57 7.59
N THR A 417 23.79 41.86 7.73
CA THR A 417 22.89 42.40 8.76
C THR A 417 21.44 42.26 8.30
N PHE A 418 20.59 41.60 9.09
CA PHE A 418 19.13 41.63 8.88
C PHE A 418 18.52 42.83 9.61
N GLN A 419 17.62 43.57 8.93
CA GLN A 419 16.83 44.63 9.56
C GLN A 419 15.77 44.02 10.49
N SER A 420 15.64 44.58 11.69
CA SER A 420 14.60 44.25 12.65
C SER A 420 13.25 44.82 12.20
N ILE A 421 12.24 43.96 12.08
CA ILE A 421 10.83 44.37 12.00
C ILE A 421 10.33 44.58 13.43
N ASN A 422 9.69 45.73 13.69
CA ASN A 422 9.10 46.03 14.99
C ASN A 422 7.94 45.08 15.28
N PHE A 423 7.97 44.43 16.45
CA PHE A 423 6.79 43.78 17.02
C PHE A 423 5.97 44.82 17.78
N ASP A 424 4.70 44.95 17.40
CA ASP A 424 3.73 45.73 18.15
C ASP A 424 3.19 44.91 19.34
N SER A 425 2.78 45.60 20.40
CA SER A 425 2.56 45.13 21.77
C SER A 425 1.99 43.70 21.98
N ASP A 426 2.76 42.86 22.68
CA ASP A 426 2.41 41.48 23.04
C ASP A 426 1.13 41.39 23.89
N VAL A 427 0.20 40.52 23.46
CA VAL A 427 -0.91 40.04 24.29
C VAL A 427 -0.54 38.66 24.84
N HIS A 428 -0.41 38.54 26.17
CA HIS A 428 -0.18 37.24 26.82
C HIS A 428 -1.41 36.33 26.70
N ILE A 429 -1.43 35.50 25.65
CA ILE A 429 -2.42 34.42 25.47
C ILE A 429 -2.08 33.28 26.45
N THR A 430 -3.00 32.92 27.33
CA THR A 430 -2.80 31.77 28.23
C THR A 430 -3.03 30.44 27.51
N TYR A 431 -2.48 29.36 28.05
CA TYR A 431 -2.66 28.01 27.51
C TYR A 431 -4.15 27.60 27.43
N GLU A 432 -4.97 28.01 28.39
CA GLU A 432 -6.41 27.75 28.38
C GLU A 432 -7.14 28.49 27.26
N GLU A 433 -6.75 29.74 26.98
CA GLU A 433 -7.29 30.49 25.84
C GLU A 433 -6.90 29.85 24.50
N GLN A 434 -5.62 29.46 24.35
CA GLN A 434 -5.18 28.78 23.14
C GLN A 434 -5.92 27.44 22.95
N GLN A 435 -6.26 26.73 24.03
CA GLN A 435 -7.13 25.56 23.96
C GLN A 435 -8.56 25.91 23.50
N LYS A 436 -9.15 27.02 23.96
CA LYS A 436 -10.48 27.49 23.51
C LYS A 436 -10.49 27.89 22.04
N ILE A 437 -9.45 28.60 21.57
CA ILE A 437 -9.24 28.95 20.15
C ILE A 437 -9.11 27.68 19.32
N ASN A 438 -8.24 26.74 19.72
CA ASN A 438 -8.07 25.46 19.04
C ASN A 438 -9.35 24.61 19.04
N LYS A 439 -10.18 24.70 20.08
CA LYS A 439 -11.48 24.03 20.16
C LYS A 439 -12.48 24.66 19.19
N PHE A 440 -12.57 26.00 19.14
CA PHE A 440 -13.43 26.72 18.21
C PHE A 440 -13.07 26.38 16.76
N ALA A 441 -11.80 26.47 16.37
CA ALA A 441 -11.33 26.14 15.02
C ALA A 441 -11.70 24.71 14.59
N ARG A 442 -11.58 23.72 15.51
CA ARG A 442 -11.97 22.32 15.25
C ARG A 442 -13.48 22.14 15.08
N GLN A 443 -14.31 22.84 15.87
CA GLN A 443 -15.77 22.75 15.71
C GLN A 443 -16.26 23.49 14.47
N ASN A 444 -15.63 24.62 14.10
CA ASN A 444 -15.94 25.35 12.87
C ASN A 444 -15.65 24.51 11.63
N ALA A 445 -14.45 23.92 11.53
CA ALA A 445 -14.12 23.01 10.43
C ALA A 445 -15.10 21.84 10.33
N LYS A 446 -15.51 21.27 11.47
CA LYS A 446 -16.48 20.17 11.52
C LYS A 446 -17.91 20.61 11.14
N LEU A 447 -18.29 21.85 11.42
CA LEU A 447 -19.57 22.41 10.99
C LEU A 447 -19.59 22.59 9.47
N GLU A 448 -18.51 23.07 8.86
CA GLU A 448 -18.37 23.17 7.41
C GLU A 448 -18.35 21.81 6.72
N ASP A 449 -17.64 20.82 7.28
CA ASP A 449 -17.68 19.43 6.79
C ASP A 449 -19.13 18.89 6.75
N TYR A 450 -19.92 19.14 7.80
CA TYR A 450 -21.33 18.72 7.86
C TYR A 450 -22.27 19.55 6.98
N LYS A 451 -22.02 20.86 6.79
CA LYS A 451 -22.76 21.69 5.82
C LYS A 451 -22.59 21.14 4.40
N GLU A 452 -21.37 20.80 4.01
CA GLU A 452 -21.10 20.24 2.68
C GLU A 452 -21.71 18.85 2.52
N GLU A 453 -21.62 17.98 3.54
CA GLU A 453 -22.32 16.68 3.52
C GLU A 453 -23.84 16.88 3.37
N LEU A 454 -24.44 17.82 4.11
CA LEU A 454 -25.85 18.17 4.01
C LEU A 454 -26.22 18.67 2.60
N ARG A 455 -25.42 19.55 2.00
CA ARG A 455 -25.62 20.06 0.63
C ARG A 455 -25.60 18.93 -0.40
N VAL A 456 -24.68 17.97 -0.26
CA VAL A 456 -24.64 16.77 -1.12
C VAL A 456 -25.90 15.91 -0.92
N LYS A 457 -26.33 15.67 0.33
CA LYS A 457 -27.54 14.88 0.62
C LYS A 457 -28.82 15.55 0.12
N GLN A 458 -28.92 16.88 0.19
CA GLN A 458 -30.04 17.65 -0.36
C GLN A 458 -30.10 17.55 -1.89
N ASN A 459 -28.96 17.63 -2.59
CA ASN A 459 -28.91 17.37 -4.03
C ASN A 459 -29.25 15.91 -4.38
N GLU A 460 -28.78 14.93 -3.61
CA GLU A 460 -29.18 13.53 -3.78
C GLU A 460 -30.69 13.33 -3.59
N LEU A 461 -31.29 14.01 -2.60
CA LEU A 461 -32.73 13.96 -2.37
C LEU A 461 -33.50 14.59 -3.54
N LYS A 462 -33.07 15.76 -4.02
CA LYS A 462 -33.69 16.42 -5.17
C LYS A 462 -33.63 15.51 -6.41
N ASN A 463 -32.48 14.90 -6.70
CA ASN A 463 -32.34 13.99 -7.83
C ASN A 463 -33.28 12.77 -7.72
N LEU A 464 -33.60 12.30 -6.51
CA LEU A 464 -34.59 11.23 -6.29
C LEU A 464 -36.03 11.74 -6.47
N GLU A 465 -36.32 12.99 -6.12
CA GLU A 465 -37.62 13.64 -6.35
C GLU A 465 -37.85 13.88 -7.85
N ASP A 466 -36.89 14.48 -8.55
CA ASP A 466 -36.90 14.66 -10.01
C ASP A 466 -37.08 13.31 -10.74
N ALA A 467 -36.41 12.24 -10.28
CA ALA A 467 -36.54 10.89 -10.85
C ALA A 467 -37.89 10.20 -10.55
N CYS A 468 -38.54 10.49 -9.40
CA CYS A 468 -39.91 10.04 -9.14
C CYS A 468 -40.90 10.72 -10.10
N ASP A 469 -40.73 12.01 -10.35
CA ASP A 469 -41.62 12.80 -11.22
C ASP A 469 -41.46 12.40 -12.70
N GLU A 470 -40.24 12.13 -13.18
CA GLU A 470 -40.02 11.55 -14.52
C GLU A 470 -40.67 10.16 -14.68
N LEU A 471 -40.64 9.34 -13.62
CA LEU A 471 -41.25 8.00 -13.65
C LEU A 471 -42.78 8.01 -13.67
N ALA A 472 -43.43 9.07 -13.20
CA ALA A 472 -44.88 9.22 -13.31
C ALA A 472 -45.37 9.36 -14.77
N LEU A 473 -44.45 9.57 -15.72
CA LEU A 473 -44.74 9.74 -17.16
C LEU A 473 -44.36 8.52 -18.01
N MET A 474 -43.95 7.39 -17.39
CA MET A 474 -43.56 6.17 -18.11
C MET A 474 -44.70 5.14 -18.17
N ASP A 475 -44.78 4.39 -19.27
CA ASP A 475 -45.74 3.29 -19.45
C ASP A 475 -45.57 2.16 -18.40
N ASP A 476 -46.65 1.53 -17.95
CA ASP A 476 -46.64 0.48 -16.92
C ASP A 476 -45.73 -0.72 -17.26
N ASP A 477 -45.65 -1.09 -18.55
CA ASP A 477 -44.81 -2.18 -19.07
C ASP A 477 -43.31 -1.82 -19.16
N ALA A 478 -42.93 -0.57 -18.88
CA ALA A 478 -41.56 -0.08 -19.03
C ALA A 478 -40.59 -0.77 -18.05
N LYS A 479 -39.40 -1.10 -18.56
CA LYS A 479 -38.28 -1.64 -17.76
C LYS A 479 -37.28 -0.53 -17.48
N ILE A 480 -37.34 0.00 -16.27
CA ILE A 480 -36.47 1.11 -15.85
C ILE A 480 -35.14 0.56 -15.31
N PRO A 481 -33.99 1.06 -15.79
CA PRO A 481 -32.68 0.71 -15.23
C PRO A 481 -32.47 1.43 -13.89
N TYR A 482 -32.64 0.71 -12.78
CA TYR A 482 -32.45 1.23 -11.43
C TYR A 482 -31.03 0.93 -10.91
N PHE A 483 -30.31 1.95 -10.43
CA PHE A 483 -28.91 1.83 -10.02
C PHE A 483 -28.75 1.31 -8.59
N ILE A 484 -28.08 0.15 -8.42
CA ILE A 484 -27.79 -0.43 -7.11
C ILE A 484 -26.29 -0.77 -7.00
N GLY A 485 -25.60 -0.05 -6.11
CA GLY A 485 -24.17 -0.23 -5.84
C GLY A 485 -23.29 0.19 -7.01
N GLU A 486 -23.00 -0.73 -7.93
CA GLU A 486 -22.17 -0.52 -9.12
C GLU A 486 -22.86 -0.99 -10.42
N VAL A 487 -24.13 -1.43 -10.36
CA VAL A 487 -24.82 -2.08 -11.48
C VAL A 487 -26.25 -1.54 -11.63
N PHE A 488 -26.68 -1.34 -12.87
CA PHE A 488 -28.09 -1.08 -13.19
C PHE A 488 -28.88 -2.40 -13.27
N ILE A 489 -29.97 -2.49 -12.52
CA ILE A 489 -30.91 -3.60 -12.53
C ILE A 489 -32.24 -3.11 -13.11
N TYR A 490 -32.72 -3.80 -14.15
CA TYR A 490 -34.01 -3.46 -14.75
C TYR A 490 -35.17 -3.89 -13.84
N HIS A 491 -35.99 -2.93 -13.42
CA HIS A 491 -37.21 -3.11 -12.65
C HIS A 491 -38.43 -2.68 -13.47
N PHE A 492 -39.61 -3.21 -13.12
CA PHE A 492 -40.89 -2.69 -13.60
C PHE A 492 -41.27 -1.42 -12.83
N LEU A 493 -42.24 -0.65 -13.34
CA LEU A 493 -42.61 0.67 -12.82
C LEU A 493 -42.91 0.66 -11.30
N GLU A 494 -43.89 -0.14 -10.86
CA GLU A 494 -44.30 -0.26 -9.44
C GLU A 494 -43.11 -0.50 -8.49
N LYS A 495 -42.23 -1.45 -8.85
CA LYS A 495 -41.06 -1.81 -8.04
C LYS A 495 -40.04 -0.68 -7.99
N THR A 496 -39.90 0.07 -9.08
CA THR A 496 -38.98 1.21 -9.16
C THR A 496 -39.47 2.36 -8.29
N GLN A 497 -40.75 2.72 -8.38
CA GLN A 497 -41.40 3.73 -7.53
C GLN A 497 -41.25 3.37 -6.04
N SER A 498 -41.57 2.13 -5.65
CA SER A 498 -41.40 1.67 -4.26
C SER A 498 -39.94 1.75 -3.77
N SER A 499 -38.97 1.42 -4.64
CA SER A 499 -37.53 1.49 -4.29
C SER A 499 -37.04 2.93 -4.13
N LEU A 500 -37.56 3.86 -4.93
CA LEU A 500 -37.21 5.29 -4.85
C LEU A 500 -37.82 5.96 -3.61
N GLU A 501 -39.07 5.66 -3.26
CA GLU A 501 -39.69 6.22 -2.05
C GLU A 501 -39.02 5.69 -0.75
N GLU A 502 -38.57 4.44 -0.72
CA GLU A 502 -37.70 3.94 0.38
C GLU A 502 -36.38 4.73 0.44
N ALA A 503 -35.73 4.96 -0.70
CA ALA A 503 -34.50 5.74 -0.77
C ALA A 503 -34.70 7.20 -0.33
N LYS A 504 -35.78 7.85 -0.78
CA LYS A 504 -36.17 9.22 -0.43
C LYS A 504 -36.43 9.37 1.08
N SER A 505 -37.18 8.44 1.67
CA SER A 505 -37.42 8.39 3.12
C SER A 505 -36.10 8.29 3.90
N LYS A 506 -35.24 7.36 3.51
CA LYS A 506 -33.92 7.18 4.11
C LYS A 506 -33.01 8.41 3.98
N LYS A 507 -33.05 9.12 2.85
CA LYS A 507 -32.32 10.39 2.67
C LYS A 507 -32.87 11.51 3.56
N LYS A 508 -34.19 11.63 3.72
CA LYS A 508 -34.81 12.59 4.65
C LYS A 508 -34.38 12.33 6.10
N GLU A 509 -34.29 11.06 6.52
CA GLU A 509 -33.72 10.71 7.83
C GLU A 509 -32.22 11.05 7.96
N GLU A 510 -31.40 10.80 6.93
CA GLU A 510 -29.97 11.14 6.93
C GLU A 510 -29.77 12.66 7.07
N ILE A 511 -30.57 13.47 6.35
CA ILE A 511 -30.55 14.94 6.42
C ILE A 511 -30.93 15.42 7.82
N ALA A 512 -32.06 14.98 8.38
CA ALA A 512 -32.49 15.41 9.71
C ALA A 512 -31.45 15.09 10.82
N LYS A 513 -30.75 13.95 10.70
CA LYS A 513 -29.64 13.55 11.59
C LYS A 513 -28.39 14.43 11.42
N LEU A 514 -28.17 15.04 10.26
CA LEU A 514 -27.09 16.01 10.02
C LEU A 514 -27.49 17.41 10.50
N GLU A 515 -28.72 17.85 10.24
CA GLU A 515 -29.26 19.14 10.71
C GLU A 515 -29.19 19.27 12.23
N GLY A 516 -29.58 18.23 12.98
CA GLY A 516 -29.44 18.20 14.43
C GLY A 516 -27.98 18.37 14.90
N LYS A 517 -27.02 17.67 14.27
CA LYS A 517 -25.60 17.82 14.59
C LYS A 517 -25.07 19.21 14.26
N CYS A 518 -25.53 19.83 13.17
CA CYS A 518 -25.19 21.20 12.81
C CYS A 518 -25.75 22.20 13.83
N ALA A 519 -26.97 21.99 14.34
CA ALA A 519 -27.56 22.81 15.40
C ALA A 519 -26.75 22.70 16.71
N ASP A 520 -26.42 21.48 17.14
CA ASP A 520 -25.58 21.24 18.34
C ASP A 520 -24.22 21.95 18.23
N LEU A 521 -23.56 21.86 17.07
CA LEU A 521 -22.28 22.54 16.82
C LEU A 521 -22.43 24.06 16.83
N LYS A 522 -23.49 24.62 16.23
CA LYS A 522 -23.77 26.07 16.27
C LYS A 522 -23.97 26.57 17.71
N ILE A 523 -24.64 25.80 18.58
CA ILE A 523 -24.79 26.14 20.00
C ILE A 523 -23.43 26.17 20.72
N ILE A 524 -22.61 25.13 20.52
CA ILE A 524 -21.25 25.04 21.11
C ILE A 524 -20.35 26.18 20.60
N MET A 525 -20.44 26.51 19.31
CA MET A 525 -19.68 27.60 18.70
C MET A 525 -20.11 28.96 19.23
N SER A 526 -21.42 29.23 19.37
CA SER A 526 -21.93 30.48 19.95
C SER A 526 -21.41 30.69 21.38
N GLN A 527 -21.45 29.65 22.22
CA GLN A 527 -20.91 29.72 23.59
C GLN A 527 -19.40 30.03 23.62
N LEU A 528 -18.61 29.39 22.74
CA LEU A 528 -17.17 29.65 22.63
C LEU A 528 -16.88 31.04 22.06
N LYS A 529 -17.65 31.49 21.07
CA LYS A 529 -17.55 32.81 20.43
C LYS A 529 -17.75 33.93 21.46
N THR A 530 -18.80 33.85 22.28
CA THR A 530 -19.04 34.80 23.38
C THR A 530 -17.88 34.82 24.39
N GLN A 531 -17.35 33.65 24.77
CA GLN A 531 -16.19 33.59 25.70
C GLN A 531 -14.90 34.17 25.11
N LEU A 532 -14.68 34.04 23.80
CA LEU A 532 -13.50 34.56 23.12
C LEU A 532 -13.60 36.07 22.87
N TYR A 533 -14.74 36.56 22.36
CA TYR A 533 -14.95 38.01 22.18
C TYR A 533 -14.95 38.78 23.50
N ALA A 534 -15.50 38.21 24.59
CA ALA A 534 -15.45 38.84 25.91
C ALA A 534 -14.02 39.05 26.45
N LYS A 535 -13.02 38.32 25.92
CA LYS A 535 -11.62 38.41 26.36
C LYS A 535 -10.69 39.10 25.35
N PHE A 536 -10.91 38.89 24.06
CA PHE A 536 -10.05 39.42 22.99
C PHE A 536 -10.65 40.62 22.25
N GLY A 537 -11.93 40.92 22.44
CA GLY A 537 -12.62 42.04 21.79
C GLY A 537 -12.51 41.99 20.26
N THR A 538 -12.33 43.15 19.64
CA THR A 538 -12.17 43.32 18.19
C THR A 538 -10.82 42.82 17.64
N ARG A 539 -9.93 42.25 18.46
CA ARG A 539 -8.61 41.74 18.03
C ARG A 539 -8.68 40.34 17.41
N ILE A 540 -9.85 39.70 17.42
CA ILE A 540 -10.12 38.44 16.74
C ILE A 540 -11.34 38.60 15.84
N ASN A 541 -11.33 37.94 14.68
CA ASN A 541 -12.52 37.76 13.86
C ASN A 541 -12.90 36.27 13.86
N LEU A 542 -14.11 35.97 14.31
CA LEU A 542 -14.70 34.63 14.36
C LEU A 542 -16.03 34.57 13.57
N GLU A 543 -16.31 35.57 12.74
CA GLU A 543 -17.41 35.53 11.78
C GLU A 543 -17.04 34.69 10.55
N SER A 544 -18.05 34.03 9.98
CA SER A 544 -17.98 33.41 8.66
C SER A 544 -18.46 34.40 7.60
N GLU A 545 -17.82 34.45 6.44
CA GLU A 545 -18.15 35.35 5.30
C GLU A 545 -19.56 35.14 4.67
N GLU A 546 -20.42 34.31 5.29
CA GLU A 546 -21.80 34.02 4.88
C GLU A 546 -22.85 34.83 5.69
N SER A 547 -22.44 35.91 6.37
CA SER A 547 -23.33 36.74 7.21
C SER A 547 -23.57 38.15 6.65
N ASP A 548 -23.92 38.21 5.36
CA ASP A 548 -24.56 39.35 4.69
C ASP A 548 -25.66 38.79 3.74
#